data_AF-A0A1Q3W983-F1
#
_entry.id   AF-A0A1Q3W983-F1
#
_cell.length_a   1.000
_cell.length_b   1.000
_cell.length_c   1.000
_cell.angle_alpha   90.00
_cell.angle_beta   90.00
_cell.angle_gamma   90.00
#
_symmetry.space_group_name_H-M   'P 1'
#
loop_
_entity.id
_entity.type
_entity.pdbx_description
1 polymer ?
#
loop_
_entity_poly.entity_id
_entity_poly.type
_entity_poly.pdbx_seq_one_letter_code
_entity_poly.pdbx_strand_id
1 'polypeptide(L)'
;MATGTQLVKIHRSSDGAVLYTATTRRNTDNYPLNSTGDAAFGQAASNGSFELRVQPSGPTIPVNTIPPLNPWGGGSTSFYEKIQSEVGTHGSPGKVTGTGSQDGNPNLYGDDVMMGQFITSSDYLDYHLESIPITGDYHLDIRYQTNTQAQGTATVIVFVNGNQGTPQDFHLDGAEGGKRTAGMTVHLQAGSGNVIRVQGKEGTTMFQDYIIVSSISS
;
A
#
# COMPACT_ATOMS: atom_id res chain seq x y z
N MET A 1 17.31 -13.00 25.57
CA MET A 1 16.35 -13.97 25.03
C MET A 1 17.13 -15.04 24.28
N ALA A 2 17.09 -16.28 24.74
CA ALA A 2 17.66 -17.39 23.98
C ALA A 2 16.76 -17.61 22.74
N THR A 3 17.37 -17.73 21.56
CA THR A 3 16.63 -17.93 20.31
C THR A 3 17.07 -19.24 19.70
N GLY A 4 16.09 -20.10 19.42
CA GLY A 4 16.28 -21.38 18.77
C GLY A 4 15.78 -21.32 17.34
N THR A 5 16.61 -21.74 16.39
CA THR A 5 16.20 -21.94 15.00
C THR A 5 15.30 -23.17 14.93
N GLN A 6 14.07 -23.02 14.41
CA GLN A 6 13.15 -24.15 14.25
C GLN A 6 12.51 -24.17 12.86
N LEU A 7 12.19 -25.39 12.41
CA LEU A 7 11.51 -25.63 11.14
C LEU A 7 9.99 -25.59 11.34
N VAL A 8 9.28 -24.75 10.59
CA VAL A 8 7.81 -24.71 10.56
C VAL A 8 7.32 -25.17 9.19
N LYS A 9 6.22 -25.93 9.17
CA LYS A 9 5.58 -26.41 7.94
C LYS A 9 4.22 -25.76 7.81
N ILE A 10 3.93 -25.23 6.64
CA ILE A 10 2.63 -24.67 6.29
C ILE A 10 1.90 -25.74 5.50
N HIS A 11 0.72 -26.13 5.97
CA HIS A 11 -0.10 -27.13 5.32
C HIS A 11 -1.29 -26.47 4.63
N ARG A 12 -1.70 -27.06 3.51
CA ARG A 12 -2.95 -26.70 2.85
C ARG A 12 -4.11 -27.20 3.71
N SER A 13 -5.06 -26.33 4.03
CA SER A 13 -6.19 -26.67 4.91
C SER A 13 -7.11 -27.75 4.34
N SER A 14 -7.15 -27.91 3.02
CA SER A 14 -8.06 -28.85 2.34
C SER A 14 -7.64 -30.32 2.44
N ASP A 15 -6.34 -30.59 2.40
CA ASP A 15 -5.80 -31.95 2.28
C ASP A 15 -4.62 -32.22 3.24
N GLY A 16 -4.24 -31.23 4.05
CA GLY A 16 -3.10 -31.33 4.96
C GLY A 16 -1.75 -31.40 4.26
N ALA A 17 -1.69 -31.23 2.94
CA ALA A 17 -0.44 -31.32 2.19
C ALA A 17 0.52 -30.19 2.60
N VAL A 18 1.79 -30.54 2.83
CA VAL A 18 2.84 -29.55 3.13
C VAL A 18 3.07 -28.69 1.89
N LEU A 19 2.71 -27.41 1.98
CA LEU A 19 2.92 -26.43 0.91
C LEU A 19 4.26 -25.74 1.01
N TYR A 20 4.72 -25.49 2.25
CA TYR A 20 5.94 -24.76 2.49
C TYR A 20 6.62 -25.24 3.77
N THR A 21 7.94 -25.09 3.80
CA THR A 21 8.75 -25.29 4.99
C THR A 21 9.59 -24.05 5.19
N ALA A 22 9.44 -23.38 6.32
CA ALA A 22 10.20 -22.19 6.70
C ALA A 22 11.07 -22.49 7.91
N THR A 23 12.11 -21.68 8.11
CA THR A 23 12.87 -21.67 9.34
C THR A 23 12.55 -20.38 10.09
N THR A 24 12.04 -20.49 11.32
CA THR A 24 11.70 -19.35 12.17
C THR A 24 12.52 -19.35 13.45
N ARG A 25 12.56 -18.21 14.14
CA ARG A 25 13.18 -18.09 15.46
C ARG A 25 12.10 -18.28 16.53
N ARG A 26 12.20 -19.36 17.28
CA ARG A 26 11.33 -19.62 18.43
C ARG A 26 11.81 -18.80 19.61
N ASN A 27 10.89 -18.11 20.28
CA ASN A 27 11.16 -17.59 21.61
C ASN A 27 11.19 -18.78 22.59
N THR A 28 12.39 -19.24 22.94
CA THR A 28 12.56 -20.42 23.80
C THR A 28 12.21 -20.15 25.26
N ASP A 29 12.00 -18.90 25.63
CA ASP A 29 11.56 -18.51 26.98
C ASP A 29 10.05 -18.82 27.15
N ASN A 30 9.25 -18.68 26.08
CA ASN A 30 7.81 -18.99 26.07
C ASN A 30 7.51 -20.39 25.53
N TYR A 31 8.32 -20.89 24.59
CA TYR A 31 8.15 -22.19 23.95
C TYR A 31 9.50 -22.92 23.92
N PRO A 32 9.88 -23.62 24.99
CA PRO A 32 11.18 -24.31 25.06
C PRO A 32 11.34 -25.35 23.92
N LEU A 33 12.58 -25.64 23.51
CA LEU A 33 12.88 -26.68 22.50
C LEU A 33 12.81 -28.10 23.09
N ASN A 34 11.67 -28.42 23.68
CA ASN A 34 11.36 -29.72 24.25
C ASN A 34 9.87 -30.04 24.02
N SER A 35 9.47 -31.25 24.39
CA SER A 35 8.11 -31.74 24.19
C SER A 35 7.04 -30.86 24.83
N THR A 36 7.33 -30.23 25.97
CA THR A 36 6.43 -29.28 26.66
C THR A 36 6.22 -28.01 25.84
N GLY A 37 7.29 -27.43 25.29
CA GLY A 37 7.17 -26.24 24.42
C GLY A 37 6.52 -26.53 23.08
N ASP A 38 6.66 -27.75 22.54
CA ASP A 38 5.96 -28.21 21.34
C ASP A 38 4.46 -28.34 21.54
N ALA A 39 4.03 -28.91 22.67
CA ALA A 39 2.61 -29.01 23.02
C ALA A 39 1.96 -27.63 23.24
N ALA A 40 2.64 -26.72 23.96
CA ALA A 40 2.16 -25.36 24.19
C ALA A 40 2.06 -24.55 22.88
N PHE A 41 3.04 -24.71 21.98
CA PHE A 41 3.02 -24.09 20.66
C PHE A 41 1.89 -24.66 19.79
N GLY A 42 1.71 -25.98 19.78
CA GLY A 42 0.61 -26.64 19.06
C GLY A 42 -0.76 -26.17 19.54
N GLN A 43 -0.94 -25.99 20.85
CA GLN A 43 -2.20 -25.49 21.42
C GLN A 43 -2.46 -24.01 21.07
N ALA A 44 -1.42 -23.16 21.09
CA ALA A 44 -1.55 -21.76 20.67
C ALA A 44 -1.88 -21.63 19.17
N ALA A 45 -1.36 -22.55 18.35
CA ALA A 45 -1.71 -22.65 16.93
C ALA A 45 -3.15 -23.14 16.72
N SER A 46 -3.60 -24.17 17.45
CA SER A 46 -4.97 -24.70 17.34
C SER A 46 -6.04 -23.75 17.87
N ASN A 47 -5.69 -22.90 18.84
CA ASN A 47 -6.60 -21.90 19.40
C ASN A 47 -6.76 -20.65 18.50
N GLY A 48 -6.12 -20.62 17.32
CA GLY A 48 -6.21 -19.49 16.38
C GLY A 48 -5.50 -18.22 16.86
N SER A 49 -4.70 -18.29 17.93
CA SER A 49 -3.97 -17.16 18.49
C SER A 49 -2.65 -16.85 17.76
N PHE A 50 -2.69 -16.89 16.42
CA PHE A 50 -1.66 -16.29 15.57
C PHE A 50 -2.32 -15.63 14.36
N GLU A 51 -2.09 -14.33 14.19
CA GLU A 51 -2.51 -13.59 13.01
C GLU A 51 -1.46 -13.78 11.91
N LEU A 52 -1.69 -14.72 11.00
CA LEU A 52 -0.94 -14.84 9.75
C LEU A 52 -1.57 -13.92 8.71
N ARG A 53 -1.05 -12.70 8.55
CA ARG A 53 -1.42 -11.83 7.43
C ARG A 53 -0.55 -12.15 6.22
N VAL A 54 -1.13 -12.85 5.25
CA VAL A 54 -0.65 -12.87 3.87
C VAL A 54 -1.21 -11.60 3.21
N GLN A 55 -0.35 -10.72 2.72
CA GLN A 55 -0.79 -9.47 2.10
C GLN A 55 -1.73 -9.72 0.89
N PRO A 56 -2.73 -8.85 0.63
CA PRO A 56 -3.79 -9.14 -0.34
C PRO A 56 -3.44 -8.90 -1.82
N SER A 57 -2.28 -8.35 -2.17
CA SER A 57 -1.98 -7.95 -3.55
C SER A 57 -0.49 -8.00 -3.92
N GLY A 58 0.20 -9.08 -3.55
CA GLY A 58 1.54 -9.34 -4.07
C GLY A 58 1.52 -9.61 -5.59
N PRO A 59 2.61 -9.34 -6.32
CA PRO A 59 2.71 -9.64 -7.75
C PRO A 59 2.50 -11.14 -8.01
N THR A 60 1.99 -11.50 -9.19
CA THR A 60 1.91 -12.90 -9.64
C THR A 60 3.29 -13.54 -9.58
N ILE A 61 3.52 -14.41 -8.59
CA ILE A 61 4.80 -15.10 -8.40
C ILE A 61 4.88 -16.24 -9.42
N PRO A 62 5.86 -16.26 -10.35
CA PRO A 62 6.04 -17.38 -11.26
C PRO A 62 6.27 -18.68 -10.48
N VAL A 63 5.74 -19.79 -11.00
CA VAL A 63 6.02 -21.13 -10.47
C VAL A 63 7.53 -21.28 -10.25
N ASN A 64 7.93 -21.65 -9.03
CA ASN A 64 9.30 -21.80 -8.52
C ASN A 64 10.04 -20.55 -8.03
N THR A 65 9.37 -19.41 -7.83
CA THR A 65 10.01 -18.22 -7.23
C THR A 65 9.79 -18.16 -5.72
N ILE A 66 10.85 -17.84 -4.96
CA ILE A 66 10.87 -17.81 -3.48
C ILE A 66 10.27 -16.48 -2.98
N PRO A 67 9.24 -16.49 -2.11
CA PRO A 67 8.73 -15.26 -1.49
C PRO A 67 9.74 -14.71 -0.46
N PRO A 68 9.96 -13.37 -0.39
CA PRO A 68 10.81 -12.81 0.65
C PRO A 68 10.15 -13.01 2.03
N LEU A 69 10.84 -13.73 2.92
CA LEU A 69 10.48 -13.87 4.32
C LEU A 69 10.99 -12.63 5.08
N ASN A 70 10.09 -11.81 5.64
CA ASN A 70 10.52 -10.76 6.56
C ASN A 70 10.56 -11.33 7.99
N PRO A 71 11.71 -11.34 8.69
CA PRO A 71 11.80 -11.84 10.06
C PRO A 71 11.15 -10.90 11.07
N TRP A 72 10.34 -11.48 11.97
CA TRP A 72 9.83 -10.78 13.14
C TRP A 72 10.98 -10.55 14.14
N GLY A 73 11.30 -9.27 14.40
CA GLY A 73 12.34 -8.86 15.34
C GLY A 73 13.26 -7.74 14.86
N GLY A 74 13.13 -7.28 13.62
CA GLY A 74 13.43 -5.90 13.23
C GLY A 74 12.10 -5.23 12.91
N GLY A 75 11.87 -3.99 13.38
CA GLY A 75 10.70 -3.24 12.94
C GLY A 75 10.70 -3.19 11.41
N SER A 76 9.67 -3.73 10.78
CA SER A 76 9.51 -3.59 9.33
C SER A 76 9.30 -2.10 9.06
N THR A 77 10.36 -1.42 8.61
CA THR A 77 10.30 -0.07 8.04
C THR A 77 9.61 -0.08 6.67
N SER A 78 9.36 -1.27 6.10
CA SER A 78 8.73 -1.37 4.78
C SER A 78 7.21 -1.21 4.86
N PHE A 79 6.72 -0.28 4.06
CA PHE A 79 5.31 0.08 3.88
C PHE A 79 5.00 -0.01 2.40
N TYR A 80 3.80 -0.46 2.04
CA TYR A 80 3.30 -0.44 0.68
C TYR A 80 1.78 -0.36 0.72
N GLU A 81 1.22 0.65 0.06
CA GLU A 81 -0.23 0.82 -0.07
C GLU A 81 -0.55 1.33 -1.47
N LYS A 82 -1.38 0.59 -2.22
CA LYS A 82 -2.00 1.06 -3.47
C LYS A 82 -3.44 1.48 -3.17
N ILE A 83 -3.82 2.68 -3.59
CA ILE A 83 -5.18 3.19 -3.42
C ILE A 83 -5.70 3.63 -4.79
N GLN A 84 -6.72 2.94 -5.30
CA GLN A 84 -7.39 3.35 -6.53
C GLN A 84 -8.23 4.59 -6.28
N SER A 85 -8.24 5.52 -7.23
CA SER A 85 -8.96 6.78 -7.14
C SER A 85 -10.48 6.59 -7.05
N GLU A 86 -11.03 5.54 -7.66
CA GLU A 86 -12.46 5.21 -7.68
C GLU A 86 -12.95 4.41 -6.45
N VAL A 87 -12.06 4.01 -5.53
CA VAL A 87 -12.43 3.21 -4.33
C VAL A 87 -13.46 3.91 -3.45
N GLY A 88 -13.50 5.25 -3.46
CA GLY A 88 -14.54 6.04 -2.79
C GLY A 88 -15.95 5.74 -3.30
N THR A 89 -16.08 5.22 -4.53
CA THR A 89 -17.35 4.92 -5.21
C THR A 89 -17.78 3.45 -5.05
N HIS A 90 -16.84 2.48 -4.93
CA HIS A 90 -17.17 1.06 -5.11
C HIS A 90 -16.64 0.03 -4.09
N GLY A 91 -15.82 0.37 -3.08
CA GLY A 91 -15.22 -0.68 -2.23
C GLY A 91 -14.93 -0.36 -0.76
N SER A 92 -14.70 0.91 -0.40
CA SER A 92 -14.51 1.33 1.00
C SER A 92 -14.78 2.83 1.12
N PRO A 93 -16.01 3.22 1.51
CA PRO A 93 -16.37 4.62 1.70
C PRO A 93 -15.36 5.31 2.63
N GLY A 94 -14.78 6.43 2.19
CA GLY A 94 -13.84 7.24 2.99
C GLY A 94 -12.35 6.94 2.82
N LYS A 95 -11.96 5.93 2.02
CA LYS A 95 -10.54 5.74 1.63
C LYS A 95 -10.04 6.80 0.65
N VAL A 96 -10.93 7.23 -0.25
CA VAL A 96 -10.71 8.36 -1.15
C VAL A 96 -11.91 9.29 -1.05
N THR A 97 -11.65 10.59 -0.90
CA THR A 97 -12.65 11.65 -0.96
C THR A 97 -12.18 12.79 -1.87
N GLY A 98 -13.02 13.78 -2.13
CA GLY A 98 -12.64 14.95 -2.92
C GLY A 98 -13.61 15.22 -4.06
N THR A 99 -13.08 15.78 -5.12
CA THR A 99 -13.79 16.16 -6.34
C THR A 99 -13.35 15.27 -7.51
N GLY A 100 -14.00 15.41 -8.66
CA GLY A 100 -13.79 14.52 -9.80
C GLY A 100 -14.80 13.38 -9.86
N SER A 101 -15.26 13.10 -11.07
CA SER A 101 -16.16 11.99 -11.38
C SER A 101 -15.38 10.91 -12.11
N GLN A 102 -15.88 9.69 -12.01
CA GLN A 102 -15.37 8.60 -12.82
C GLN A 102 -15.63 8.89 -14.31
N ASP A 103 -14.60 8.75 -15.14
CA ASP A 103 -14.76 8.84 -16.58
C ASP A 103 -15.46 7.58 -17.11
N GLY A 104 -16.58 7.77 -17.80
CA GLY A 104 -17.37 6.68 -18.37
C GLY A 104 -18.31 5.96 -17.39
N ASN A 105 -18.22 4.63 -17.34
CA ASN A 105 -19.19 3.78 -16.61
C ASN A 105 -18.82 3.70 -15.13
N PRO A 106 -19.70 4.17 -14.21
CA PRO A 106 -19.40 4.18 -12.78
C PRO A 106 -19.19 2.78 -12.20
N ASN A 107 -19.71 1.72 -12.83
CA ASN A 107 -19.58 0.35 -12.31
C ASN A 107 -18.22 -0.31 -12.63
N LEU A 108 -17.31 0.38 -13.30
CA LEU A 108 -15.97 -0.12 -13.56
C LEU A 108 -15.06 0.13 -12.36
N TYR A 109 -14.09 -0.74 -12.14
CA TYR A 109 -13.12 -0.64 -11.04
C TYR A 109 -11.76 -1.21 -11.47
N GLY A 110 -10.69 -0.75 -10.82
CA GLY A 110 -9.32 -1.17 -11.05
C GLY A 110 -8.56 -0.28 -12.03
N ASP A 111 -7.38 -0.76 -12.45
CA ASP A 111 -6.31 -0.02 -13.13
C ASP A 111 -6.65 0.58 -14.51
N ASP A 112 -7.91 0.50 -14.95
CA ASP A 112 -8.42 1.07 -16.20
C ASP A 112 -9.49 2.14 -15.98
N VAL A 113 -9.67 2.55 -14.72
CA VAL A 113 -10.62 3.60 -14.34
C VAL A 113 -9.87 4.89 -14.05
N MET A 114 -10.45 6.00 -14.52
CA MET A 114 -9.88 7.33 -14.35
C MET A 114 -10.89 8.21 -13.61
N MET A 115 -10.43 8.92 -12.60
CA MET A 115 -11.18 9.96 -11.89
C MET A 115 -10.70 11.33 -12.36
N GLY A 116 -11.62 12.27 -12.56
CA GLY A 116 -11.29 13.62 -13.01
C GLY A 116 -12.52 14.38 -13.50
N GLN A 117 -12.39 15.49 -14.21
CA GLN A 117 -11.17 16.19 -14.63
C GLN A 117 -10.54 17.00 -13.48
N PHE A 118 -9.20 16.99 -13.39
CA PHE A 118 -8.47 17.84 -12.45
C PHE A 118 -7.71 18.94 -13.19
N ILE A 119 -8.11 20.21 -12.98
CA ILE A 119 -7.60 21.35 -13.75
C ILE A 119 -6.96 22.37 -12.81
N THR A 120 -7.62 22.67 -11.71
CA THR A 120 -7.26 23.71 -10.74
C THR A 120 -7.14 23.14 -9.34
N SER A 121 -6.75 23.96 -8.36
CA SER A 121 -6.61 23.53 -6.96
C SER A 121 -7.94 23.19 -6.27
N SER A 122 -9.11 23.52 -6.86
CA SER A 122 -10.41 23.03 -6.39
C SER A 122 -10.69 21.58 -6.83
N ASP A 123 -9.89 21.06 -7.74
CA ASP A 123 -10.09 19.75 -8.35
C ASP A 123 -9.05 18.78 -7.76
N TYR A 124 -9.44 17.97 -6.78
CA TYR A 124 -8.53 17.19 -5.96
C TYR A 124 -9.11 15.86 -5.52
N LEU A 125 -8.22 14.92 -5.20
CA LEU A 125 -8.55 13.70 -4.45
C LEU A 125 -7.70 13.64 -3.18
N ASP A 126 -8.34 13.27 -2.08
CA ASP A 126 -7.75 13.01 -0.78
C ASP A 126 -7.69 11.50 -0.55
N TYR A 127 -6.48 10.97 -0.48
CA TYR A 127 -6.18 9.57 -0.24
C TYR A 127 -5.85 9.36 1.23
N HIS A 128 -6.74 8.68 1.95
CA HIS A 128 -6.56 8.38 3.37
C HIS A 128 -5.73 7.11 3.53
N LEU A 129 -4.49 7.26 4.00
CA LEU A 129 -3.57 6.14 4.15
C LEU A 129 -3.97 5.26 5.34
N GLU A 130 -3.59 3.99 5.27
CA GLU A 130 -3.54 3.14 6.46
C GLU A 130 -2.51 3.66 7.48
N SER A 131 -2.46 3.02 8.65
CA SER A 131 -1.50 3.37 9.69
C SER A 131 -0.07 3.21 9.19
N ILE A 132 0.66 4.32 9.13
CA ILE A 132 2.06 4.37 8.71
C ILE A 132 2.93 3.76 9.82
N PRO A 133 3.85 2.84 9.52
CA PRO A 133 4.58 2.12 10.56
C PRO A 133 5.59 3.01 11.30
N ILE A 134 6.29 3.91 10.57
CA ILE A 134 7.38 4.73 11.11
C ILE A 134 7.33 6.12 10.47
N THR A 135 7.57 7.17 11.25
CA THR A 135 7.72 8.54 10.72
C THR A 135 8.94 8.60 9.81
N GLY A 136 8.79 9.14 8.61
CA GLY A 136 9.90 9.24 7.67
C GLY A 136 9.45 9.55 6.24
N ASP A 137 10.40 9.42 5.32
CA ASP A 137 10.20 9.65 3.91
C ASP A 137 9.76 8.37 3.19
N TYR A 138 8.77 8.52 2.30
CA TYR A 138 8.17 7.45 1.52
C TYR A 138 8.14 7.85 0.04
N HIS A 139 8.26 6.87 -0.85
CA HIS A 139 8.02 7.04 -2.27
C HIS A 139 6.52 7.09 -2.55
N LEU A 140 6.09 8.09 -3.30
CA LEU A 140 4.74 8.26 -3.81
C LEU A 140 4.79 8.17 -5.33
N ASP A 141 4.12 7.15 -5.88
CA ASP A 141 3.82 7.04 -7.30
C ASP A 141 2.37 7.43 -7.55
N ILE A 142 2.15 8.28 -8.55
CA ILE A 142 0.84 8.75 -8.96
C ILE A 142 0.64 8.31 -10.41
N ARG A 143 -0.35 7.46 -10.65
CA ARG A 143 -0.74 7.06 -11.99
C ARG A 143 -1.81 8.01 -12.51
N TYR A 144 -1.50 8.65 -13.64
CA TYR A 144 -2.36 9.66 -14.23
C TYR A 144 -2.44 9.53 -15.74
N GLN A 145 -3.42 10.21 -16.33
CA GLN A 145 -3.59 10.39 -17.76
C GLN A 145 -3.82 11.86 -18.07
N THR A 146 -3.29 12.31 -19.21
CA THR A 146 -3.62 13.59 -19.83
C THR A 146 -4.15 13.33 -21.23
N ASN A 147 -5.17 14.09 -21.66
CA ASN A 147 -5.80 13.89 -22.97
C ASN A 147 -5.22 14.79 -24.08
N THR A 148 -4.13 15.51 -23.79
CA THR A 148 -3.45 16.38 -24.75
C THR A 148 -1.93 16.16 -24.69
N GLN A 149 -1.19 16.63 -25.71
CA GLN A 149 0.28 16.68 -25.66
C GLN A 149 0.80 17.85 -24.81
N ALA A 150 -0.07 18.75 -24.33
CA ALA A 150 0.36 19.87 -23.53
C ALA A 150 0.85 19.39 -22.15
N GLN A 151 2.01 19.89 -21.76
CA GLN A 151 2.54 19.72 -20.42
C GLN A 151 1.75 20.54 -19.41
N GLY A 152 1.84 20.16 -18.15
CA GLY A 152 1.28 20.94 -17.06
C GLY A 152 1.91 20.62 -15.72
N THR A 153 1.26 21.10 -14.68
CA THR A 153 1.70 20.93 -13.30
C THR A 153 0.51 20.49 -12.46
N ALA A 154 0.75 19.56 -11.56
CA ALA A 154 -0.17 19.20 -10.48
C ALA A 154 0.57 19.31 -9.15
N THR A 155 -0.19 19.27 -8.05
CA THR A 155 0.36 19.48 -6.71
C THR A 155 -0.04 18.33 -5.79
N VAL A 156 0.91 17.90 -4.97
CA VAL A 156 0.70 17.00 -3.84
C VAL A 156 0.80 17.78 -2.53
N ILE A 157 -0.10 17.51 -1.60
CA ILE A 157 -0.09 18.07 -0.25
C ILE A 157 -0.32 16.95 0.75
N VAL A 158 0.57 16.77 1.70
CA VAL A 158 0.39 15.80 2.79
C VAL A 158 -0.29 16.50 3.97
N PHE A 159 -1.38 15.92 4.47
CA PHE A 159 -2.01 16.31 5.72
C PHE A 159 -1.72 15.26 6.79
N VAL A 160 -1.41 15.72 8.00
CA VAL A 160 -1.21 14.84 9.17
C VAL A 160 -2.19 15.25 10.25
N ASN A 161 -3.16 14.38 10.56
CA ASN A 161 -4.21 14.65 11.53
C ASN A 161 -4.94 15.98 11.25
N GLY A 162 -5.19 16.27 9.97
CA GLY A 162 -5.84 17.50 9.51
C GLY A 162 -4.93 18.72 9.36
N ASN A 163 -3.67 18.66 9.80
CA ASN A 163 -2.71 19.74 9.61
C ASN A 163 -2.06 19.65 8.22
N GLN A 164 -2.15 20.74 7.46
CA GLN A 164 -1.60 20.82 6.12
C GLN A 164 -0.07 20.96 6.14
N GLY A 165 0.63 20.12 5.37
CA GLY A 165 2.06 20.25 5.08
C GLY A 165 2.38 21.17 3.90
N THR A 166 3.66 21.25 3.54
CA THR A 166 4.12 22.05 2.40
C THR A 166 3.67 21.43 1.07
N PRO A 167 3.01 22.19 0.18
CA PRO A 167 2.69 21.73 -1.16
C PRO A 167 3.94 21.42 -1.99
N GLN A 168 3.90 20.32 -2.74
CA GLN A 168 4.96 19.90 -3.65
C GLN A 168 4.39 19.76 -5.05
N ASP A 169 4.98 20.45 -6.02
CA ASP A 169 4.55 20.35 -7.41
C ASP A 169 5.24 19.18 -8.12
N PHE A 170 4.54 18.55 -9.05
CA PHE A 170 5.10 17.59 -9.98
C PHE A 170 4.66 17.87 -11.41
N HIS A 171 5.50 17.49 -12.36
CA HIS A 171 5.27 17.72 -13.78
C HIS A 171 4.30 16.69 -14.36
N LEU A 172 3.39 17.18 -15.19
CA LEU A 172 2.51 16.35 -16.00
C LEU A 172 3.06 16.29 -17.43
N ASP A 173 3.49 15.10 -17.82
CA ASP A 173 3.83 14.81 -19.21
C ASP A 173 2.52 14.70 -20.03
N GLY A 174 2.42 15.50 -21.09
CA GLY A 174 1.35 15.35 -22.08
C GLY A 174 1.43 13.99 -22.78
N ALA A 175 0.29 13.33 -23.00
CA ALA A 175 0.29 11.95 -23.51
C ALA A 175 -0.88 11.54 -24.42
N GLU A 176 -1.76 12.45 -24.89
CA GLU A 176 -2.89 12.10 -25.81
C GLU A 176 -3.67 10.83 -25.41
N GLY A 177 -3.98 10.69 -24.11
CA GLY A 177 -4.70 9.55 -23.55
C GLY A 177 -3.80 8.42 -23.04
N GLY A 178 -2.48 8.54 -23.18
CA GLY A 178 -1.52 7.62 -22.58
C GLY A 178 -1.41 7.78 -21.06
N LYS A 179 -1.43 6.66 -20.33
CA LYS A 179 -1.22 6.65 -18.88
C LYS A 179 0.27 6.81 -18.54
N ARG A 180 0.58 7.65 -17.56
CA ARG A 180 1.92 8.00 -17.06
C ARG A 180 1.99 7.80 -15.55
N THR A 181 3.21 7.66 -15.03
CA THR A 181 3.45 7.62 -13.58
C THR A 181 4.41 8.73 -13.21
N ALA A 182 4.03 9.58 -12.26
CA ALA A 182 4.93 10.52 -11.60
C ALA A 182 5.35 9.93 -10.26
N GLY A 183 6.66 9.90 -10.00
CA GLY A 183 7.23 9.47 -8.71
C GLY A 183 7.78 10.67 -7.94
N MET A 184 7.54 10.72 -6.63
CA MET A 184 8.10 11.75 -5.75
C MET A 184 8.27 11.24 -4.31
N THR A 185 8.93 12.03 -3.46
CA THR A 185 9.12 11.71 -2.05
C THR A 185 8.17 12.52 -1.17
N VAL A 186 7.48 11.85 -0.25
CA VAL A 186 6.60 12.47 0.74
C VAL A 186 7.01 12.11 2.16
N HIS A 187 6.89 13.05 3.09
CA HIS A 187 7.16 12.81 4.50
C HIS A 187 5.86 12.48 5.24
N LEU A 188 5.81 11.34 5.93
CA LEU A 188 4.64 10.85 6.65
C LEU A 188 4.95 10.65 8.13
N GLN A 189 3.93 10.76 8.99
CA GLN A 189 4.05 10.47 10.43
C GLN A 189 3.58 9.06 10.75
N ALA A 190 4.21 8.38 11.70
CA ALA A 190 3.74 7.08 12.19
C ALA A 190 2.30 7.16 12.71
N GLY A 191 1.54 6.08 12.52
CA GLY A 191 0.14 5.96 12.92
C GLY A 191 -0.84 6.35 11.81
N SER A 192 -2.12 6.36 12.18
CA SER A 192 -3.22 6.76 11.30
C SER A 192 -3.31 8.28 11.15
N GLY A 193 -4.05 8.74 10.14
CA GLY A 193 -4.39 10.17 9.97
C GLY A 193 -3.51 10.92 8.97
N ASN A 194 -2.64 10.21 8.26
CA ASN A 194 -1.98 10.74 7.07
C ASN A 194 -2.97 10.74 5.91
N VAL A 195 -3.09 11.87 5.22
CA VAL A 195 -3.89 12.01 4.01
C VAL A 195 -3.01 12.64 2.93
N ILE A 196 -2.96 12.04 1.76
CA ILE A 196 -2.28 12.63 0.61
C ILE A 196 -3.33 13.27 -0.27
N ARG A 197 -3.28 14.58 -0.45
CA ARG A 197 -4.07 15.29 -1.46
C ARG A 197 -3.28 15.37 -2.75
N VAL A 198 -3.91 14.98 -3.85
CA VAL A 198 -3.40 15.24 -5.21
C VAL A 198 -4.41 16.14 -5.91
N GLN A 199 -3.97 17.31 -6.35
CA GLN A 199 -4.84 18.33 -6.94
C GLN A 199 -4.30 18.87 -8.27
N GLY A 200 -5.22 19.33 -9.12
CA GLY A 200 -4.89 20.10 -10.32
C GLY A 200 -4.22 21.43 -9.99
N LYS A 201 -3.57 22.04 -10.98
CA LYS A 201 -2.96 23.36 -10.84
C LYS A 201 -3.05 24.18 -12.12
N GLU A 202 -2.24 23.86 -13.12
CA GLU A 202 -2.18 24.61 -14.39
C GLU A 202 -1.61 23.80 -15.57
N GLY A 203 -1.79 24.34 -16.78
CA GLY A 203 -1.20 23.82 -18.03
C GLY A 203 -2.05 22.77 -18.74
N THR A 204 -2.28 21.61 -18.12
CA THR A 204 -3.03 20.50 -18.73
C THR A 204 -3.98 19.84 -17.73
N THR A 205 -5.03 19.23 -18.24
CA THR A 205 -5.99 18.48 -17.43
C THR A 205 -5.46 17.09 -17.10
N MET A 206 -5.53 16.72 -15.83
CA MET A 206 -5.16 15.39 -15.34
C MET A 206 -6.41 14.57 -15.00
N PHE A 207 -6.32 13.27 -15.23
CA PHE A 207 -7.19 12.27 -14.65
C PHE A 207 -6.33 11.29 -13.83
N GLN A 208 -6.81 10.86 -12.67
CA GLN A 208 -6.06 9.99 -11.75
C GLN A 208 -6.64 8.58 -11.74
N ASP A 209 -5.76 7.59 -11.77
CA ASP A 209 -6.09 6.16 -11.71
C ASP A 209 -5.88 5.65 -10.29
N TYR A 210 -4.66 5.80 -9.77
CA TYR A 210 -4.32 5.42 -8.41
C TYR A 210 -3.09 6.16 -7.89
N ILE A 211 -2.88 6.05 -6.58
CA ILE A 211 -1.57 6.27 -5.96
C ILE A 211 -1.00 4.98 -5.40
N ILE A 212 0.33 4.90 -5.34
CA ILE A 212 1.07 3.91 -4.57
C ILE A 212 2.00 4.66 -3.62
N VAL A 213 1.93 4.33 -2.34
CA VAL A 213 2.88 4.81 -1.33
C VAL A 213 3.72 3.63 -0.88
N SER A 214 5.05 3.78 -0.88
CA SER A 214 5.95 2.72 -0.44
C SER A 214 7.15 3.25 0.33
N SER A 215 7.71 2.44 1.22
CA SER A 215 8.94 2.78 1.93
C SER A 215 10.11 2.97 0.96
N ILE A 216 10.94 3.99 1.21
CA ILE A 216 12.23 4.12 0.54
C ILE A 216 13.16 3.07 1.15
N SER A 217 13.68 2.15 0.33
CA SER A 217 14.70 1.19 0.77
C SER A 217 15.97 1.97 1.15
N SER A 218 16.37 1.88 2.43
CA SER A 218 17.67 2.34 2.92
C SER A 218 18.81 1.47 2.42
#